data_AF-A0A0P7HYE0-F1
#
_entry.id   AF-A0A0P7HYE0-F1
#
_cell.length_a   1.000
_cell.length_b   1.000
_cell.length_c   1.000
_cell.angle_alpha   90.00
_cell.angle_beta   90.00
_cell.angle_gamma   90.00
#
_symmetry.space_group_name_H-M   'P 1'
#
loop_
_entity.id
_entity.type
_entity.pdbx_description
1 polymer ?
#
loop_
_entity_poly.entity_id
_entity_poly.type
_entity_poly.pdbx_seq_one_letter_code
_entity_poly.pdbx_strand_id
1 'polypeptide(L)' 'MKYVKIEFEDESQYESLKETKKRHGLTWKGMLLHAQRDLDSDSAD' A
#
# COMPACT_ATOMS: atom_id res chain seq x y z
N MET A 1 -7.17 -10.58 -17.13
CA MET A 1 -6.65 -10.22 -15.80
C MET A 1 -5.98 -8.84 -15.91
N LYS A 2 -6.07 -8.00 -14.88
CA LYS A 2 -5.35 -6.71 -14.83
C LYS A 2 -4.25 -6.81 -13.77
N TYR A 3 -3.11 -6.17 -14.00
CA TYR A 3 -1.98 -6.15 -13.07
C TYR A 3 -1.50 -4.72 -12.85
N VAL A 4 -0.86 -4.49 -11.70
CA VAL A 4 -0.21 -3.22 -11.36
C VAL A 4 1.27 -3.53 -11.13
N LYS A 5 2.13 -2.77 -11.79
CA LYS A 5 3.57 -2.75 -11.51
C LYS A 5 3.85 -1.50 -10.68
N ILE A 6 4.57 -1.67 -9.58
CA ILE A 6 4.99 -0.56 -8.71
C ILE A 6 6.51 -0.54 -8.78
N GLU A 7 7.06 0.59 -9.18
CA GLU A 7 8.50 0.84 -9.21
C GLU A 7 8.82 1.85 -8.11
N PHE A 8 9.88 1.58 -7.37
CA PHE A 8 10.37 2.46 -6.31
C PHE A 8 11.70 3.02 -6.78
N GLU A 9 11.83 4.34 -6.78
CA GLU A 9 13.09 5.02 -7.14
C GLU A 9 14.14 4.88 -6.02
N ASP A 10 13.67 4.60 -4.80
CA ASP A 10 14.49 4.47 -3.60
C ASP A 10 14.18 3.17 -2.85
N GLU A 11 15.22 2.43 -2.48
CA GLU A 11 15.10 1.14 -1.80
C GLU A 11 14.47 1.29 -0.41
N SER A 12 14.70 2.42 0.28
CA SER A 12 14.17 2.63 1.62
C SER A 12 12.64 2.74 1.64
N GLN A 13 12.04 3.28 0.57
CA GLN A 13 10.59 3.29 0.40
C GLN A 13 10.02 1.87 0.30
N TYR A 14 10.66 1.01 -0.49
CA TYR A 14 10.23 -0.38 -0.64
C TYR A 14 10.33 -1.14 0.70
N GLU A 15 11.46 -1.03 1.39
CA GLU A 15 11.67 -1.72 2.66
C GLU A 15 10.72 -1.20 3.75
N SER A 16 10.48 0.11 3.83
CA SER A 16 9.50 0.70 4.76
C SER A 16 8.08 0.16 4.54
N LEU A 17 7.62 0.07 3.29
CA LEU A 17 6.31 -0.49 2.98
C LEU A 17 6.26 -2.01 3.25
N LYS A 18 7.34 -2.73 2.97
CA LYS A 18 7.46 -4.17 3.25
C LYS A 18 7.41 -4.46 4.75
N GLU A 19 8.07 -3.66 5.57
CA GLU A 19 8.00 -3.75 7.03
C GLU A 19 6.58 -3.46 7.55
N THR A 20 5.97 -2.38 7.06
CA THR A 20 4.57 -2.02 7.40
C THR A 20 3.62 -3.17 7.05
N LYS A 21 3.71 -3.68 5.82
CA LYS A 21 2.94 -4.83 5.37
C LYS A 21 3.11 -6.05 6.30
N LYS A 22 4.35 -6.36 6.69
CA LYS A 22 4.65 -7.48 7.60
C LYS A 22 4.07 -7.25 9.00
N ARG A 23 4.25 -6.06 9.55
CA ARG A 23 3.76 -5.67 10.89
C ARG A 23 2.24 -5.83 11.02
N HIS A 24 1.51 -5.48 9.96
CA HIS A 24 0.04 -5.54 9.95
C HIS A 24 -0.53 -6.84 9.33
N GLY A 25 0.33 -7.80 8.96
CA GLY A 25 -0.13 -9.08 8.38
C GLY A 25 -0.81 -8.94 7.01
N LEU A 26 -0.47 -7.91 6.24
CA LEU A 26 -1.12 -7.58 4.98
C LEU A 26 -0.44 -8.24 3.77
N THR A 27 -1.18 -8.28 2.65
CA THR A 27 -0.60 -8.46 1.32
C THR A 27 -0.41 -7.09 0.67
N TRP A 28 0.38 -6.99 -0.41
CA TRP A 28 0.51 -5.74 -1.18
C TRP A 28 -0.86 -5.24 -1.68
N LYS A 29 -1.70 -6.14 -2.18
CA LYS A 29 -3.09 -5.85 -2.56
C LYS A 29 -3.91 -5.34 -1.36
N GLY A 30 -3.77 -6.01 -0.20
CA GLY A 30 -4.46 -5.61 1.02
C GLY A 30 -4.07 -4.21 1.49
N MET A 31 -2.79 -3.88 1.38
CA MET A 31 -2.27 -2.55 1.70
C MET A 31 -2.83 -1.47 0.76
N LEU A 32 -2.86 -1.72 -0.56
CA LEU A 32 -3.44 -0.78 -1.53
C LEU A 32 -4.95 -0.56 -1.29
N LEU A 33 -5.70 -1.61 -1.01
CA LEU A 33 -7.14 -1.51 -0.70
C LEU A 33 -7.40 -0.79 0.62
N HIS A 34 -6.51 -0.94 1.61
CA HIS A 34 -6.62 -0.20 2.86
C HIS A 34 -6.38 1.29 2.61
N ALA A 35 -5.30 1.65 1.93
CA ALA A 35 -5.00 3.04 1.59
C ALA A 35 -6.12 3.69 0.77
N GLN A 36 -6.72 2.96 -0.19
CA GLN A 36 -7.87 3.47 -0.95
C GLN A 36 -9.04 3.82 -0.04
N ARG A 37 -9.42 2.93 0.88
CA ARG A 37 -10.53 3.20 1.82
C ARG A 37 -10.24 4.39 2.72
N ASP A 38 -9.00 4.53 3.17
CA ASP A 38 -8.62 5.64 4.03
C ASP A 38 -8.72 6.97 3.26
N LEU A 39 -8.24 7.02 2.00
CA LEU A 39 -8.38 8.20 1.12
C LEU A 39 -9.86 8.53 0.81
N ASP A 40 -10.68 7.52 0.54
CA ASP A 40 -12.11 7.68 0.28
C ASP A 40 -12.87 8.15 1.55
N SER A 41 -12.37 7.79 2.74
CA SER A 41 -12.97 8.20 4.02
C SER A 41 -12.58 9.62 4.42
N ASP A 42 -11.36 10.06 4.11
CA ASP A 42 -10.89 11.44 4.33
C ASP A 42 -11.55 12.45 3.37
N SER A 43 -12.19 11.96 2.30
CA SER A 43 -12.91 12.77 1.31
C SER A 43 -14.38 13.02 1.66
N ALA A 44 -14.82 12.61 2.86
CA ALA A 44 -16.22 12.66 3.30
C ALA A 44 -16.58 13.86 4.21
N ASP A 45 -15.73 14.89 4.26
CA ASP A 45 -15.98 16.19 4.92
C ASP A 45 -16.21 17.33 3.92
#